data_AF-A0A832PM21-F1
#
_entry.id   AF-A0A832PM21-F1
#
_cell.length_a   1.000
_cell.length_b   1.000
_cell.length_c   1.000
_cell.angle_alpha   90.00
_cell.angle_beta   90.00
_cell.angle_gamma   90.00
#
_symmetry.space_group_name_H-M   'P 1'
#
loop_
_entity.id
_entity.type
_entity.pdbx_description
1 polymer ?
#
loop_
_entity_poly.entity_id
_entity_poly.type
_entity_poly.pdbx_seq_one_letter_code
_entity_poly.pdbx_strand_id
1 'polypeptide(L)'
;ARAARAFAEALAPAAGFAAVTVGFIEEPPFLADVAPAGPAVCLPFFATGGEHVTADIPQGWRGQGPIAPPIGATAGVAALIAATLRAAMAEEAPQG
;
A
#
# COMPACT_ATOMS: atom_id res chain seq x y z
N ALA A 1 -4.25 -4.21 9.07
CA ALA A 1 -5.45 -3.53 8.52
C ALA A 1 -5.43 -1.98 8.36
N ARG A 2 -5.37 -1.17 9.44
CA ARG A 2 -5.81 0.27 9.40
C ARG A 2 -5.13 1.14 8.35
N ALA A 3 -3.79 1.17 8.33
CA ALA A 3 -3.03 2.04 7.42
C ALA A 3 -3.32 1.75 5.94
N ALA A 4 -3.46 0.47 5.57
CA ALA A 4 -3.81 0.08 4.20
C ALA A 4 -5.19 0.58 3.78
N ARG A 5 -6.18 0.54 4.69
CA ARG A 5 -7.53 1.06 4.43
C ARG A 5 -7.52 2.58 4.25
N ALA A 6 -6.88 3.31 5.15
CA ALA A 6 -6.75 4.76 5.04
C ALA A 6 -6.01 5.17 3.76
N PHE A 7 -4.98 4.43 3.38
CA PHE A 7 -4.27 4.66 2.12
C PHE A 7 -5.18 4.44 0.90
N ALA A 8 -5.96 3.36 0.87
CA ALA A 8 -6.89 3.09 -0.22
C ALA A 8 -7.99 4.17 -0.34
N GLU A 9 -8.53 4.63 0.78
CA GLU A 9 -9.51 5.73 0.83
C GLU A 9 -8.94 7.03 0.27
N ALA A 10 -7.70 7.35 0.62
CA ALA A 10 -7.01 8.54 0.10
C ALA A 10 -6.62 8.41 -1.38
N LEU A 11 -6.30 7.19 -1.84
CA LEU A 11 -5.86 6.92 -3.21
C LEU A 11 -7.03 6.93 -4.21
N ALA A 12 -8.20 6.40 -3.80
CA ALA A 12 -9.37 6.26 -4.67
C ALA A 12 -9.73 7.53 -5.46
N PRO A 13 -9.84 8.73 -4.87
CA PRO A 13 -10.14 9.95 -5.62
C PRO A 13 -8.98 10.46 -6.49
N ALA A 14 -7.73 10.08 -6.19
CA ALA A 14 -6.54 10.64 -6.84
C ALA A 14 -6.04 9.81 -8.04
N ALA A 15 -6.35 8.51 -8.08
CA ALA A 15 -5.65 7.56 -8.94
C ALA A 15 -6.30 7.29 -10.31
N GLY A 16 -7.51 7.83 -10.56
CA GLY A 16 -8.21 7.63 -11.83
C GLY A 16 -8.67 6.17 -12.09
N PHE A 17 -8.59 5.29 -11.09
CA PHE A 17 -9.11 3.92 -11.18
C PHE A 17 -10.62 3.90 -11.03
N ALA A 18 -11.27 2.94 -11.70
CA ALA A 18 -12.70 2.70 -11.53
C ALA A 18 -13.06 2.22 -10.10
N ALA A 19 -12.13 1.53 -9.43
CA ALA A 19 -12.27 1.09 -8.04
C ALA A 19 -10.89 0.88 -7.40
N VAL A 20 -10.83 1.05 -6.07
CA VAL A 20 -9.69 0.65 -5.23
C VAL A 20 -10.20 -0.29 -4.15
N THR A 21 -9.61 -1.49 -4.07
CA THR A 21 -10.02 -2.54 -3.12
C THR A 21 -8.82 -2.96 -2.28
N VAL A 22 -9.06 -3.21 -1.00
CA VAL A 22 -8.05 -3.73 -0.08
C VAL A 22 -8.29 -5.21 0.14
N GLY A 23 -7.24 -6.02 -0.02
CA GLY A 23 -7.20 -7.43 0.35
C GLY A 23 -5.97 -7.71 1.21
N PHE A 24 -6.11 -8.57 2.21
CA PHE A 24 -5.03 -8.97 3.11
C PHE A 24 -4.70 -10.47 2.96
N ILE A 25 -3.50 -10.86 3.39
CA ILE A 25 -3.05 -12.27 3.32
C ILE A 25 -3.62 -13.05 4.51
N GLU A 26 -3.47 -12.50 5.71
CA GLU A 26 -3.75 -13.19 6.99
C GLU A 26 -5.17 -12.93 7.54
N GLU A 27 -5.90 -11.95 7.02
CA GLU A 27 -7.20 -11.54 7.57
C GLU A 27 -8.24 -11.17 6.49
N PRO A 28 -9.56 -11.25 6.79
CA PRO A 28 -10.58 -10.73 5.89
C PRO A 28 -10.54 -9.19 5.75
N PRO A 29 -10.90 -8.63 4.58
CA PRO A 29 -11.12 -9.31 3.30
C PRO A 29 -9.82 -9.91 2.75
N PHE A 30 -9.85 -11.18 2.34
CA PHE A 30 -8.65 -11.85 1.86
C PHE A 30 -8.31 -11.44 0.43
N LEU A 31 -7.02 -11.29 0.11
CA LEU A 31 -6.52 -11.05 -1.25
C LEU A 31 -7.00 -12.14 -2.22
N ALA A 32 -7.06 -13.39 -1.75
CA ALA A 32 -7.53 -14.54 -2.53
C ALA A 32 -9.01 -14.48 -2.93
N ASP A 33 -9.80 -13.62 -2.27
CA ASP A 33 -11.22 -13.41 -2.54
C ASP A 33 -11.47 -12.15 -3.39
N VAL A 34 -10.43 -11.37 -3.68
CA VAL A 34 -10.54 -10.19 -4.54
C VAL A 34 -10.72 -10.64 -5.99
N ALA A 35 -11.82 -10.22 -6.60
CA ALA A 35 -12.16 -10.47 -8.00
C ALA A 35 -12.50 -9.14 -8.70
N PRO A 36 -11.56 -8.53 -9.45
CA PRO A 36 -11.81 -7.29 -10.17
C PRO A 36 -12.72 -7.54 -11.39
N ALA A 37 -13.61 -6.58 -11.67
CA ALA A 37 -14.54 -6.66 -12.81
C ALA A 37 -13.89 -6.32 -14.17
N GLY A 38 -12.62 -5.92 -14.18
CA GLY A 38 -11.88 -5.49 -15.38
C GLY A 38 -10.36 -5.52 -15.16
N PRO A 39 -9.58 -4.88 -16.04
CA PRO A 39 -8.12 -4.82 -15.90
C PRO A 39 -7.72 -4.24 -14.54
N ALA A 40 -6.81 -4.93 -13.85
CA ALA A 40 -6.41 -4.56 -12.50
C ALA A 40 -4.89 -4.61 -12.33
N VAL A 41 -4.41 -3.92 -11.30
CA VAL A 41 -3.02 -3.96 -10.84
C VAL A 41 -3.01 -4.18 -9.33
N CYS A 42 -2.16 -5.08 -8.86
CA CYS A 42 -1.94 -5.27 -7.43
C CYS A 42 -0.81 -4.35 -6.97
N LEU A 43 -1.06 -3.53 -5.94
CA LEU A 43 -0.04 -2.71 -5.30
C LEU A 43 0.25 -3.26 -3.89
N PRO A 44 1.41 -3.93 -3.67
CA PRO A 44 1.78 -4.40 -2.34
C PRO A 44 1.97 -3.24 -1.36
N PHE A 45 1.15 -3.19 -0.31
CA PHE A 45 1.28 -2.19 0.75
C PHE A 45 2.29 -2.65 1.82
N PHE A 46 3.56 -2.74 1.43
CA PHE A 46 4.68 -3.18 2.27
C PHE A 46 5.83 -2.18 2.21
N ALA A 47 6.58 -2.10 3.32
CA ALA A 47 7.76 -1.22 3.41
C ALA A 47 8.95 -1.73 2.57
N THR A 48 9.08 -3.05 2.41
CA THR A 48 10.18 -3.70 1.69
C THR A 48 9.66 -4.87 0.85
N GLY A 49 10.49 -5.38 -0.08
CA GLY A 49 10.21 -6.58 -0.86
C GLY A 49 10.61 -7.87 -0.14
N GLY A 50 10.14 -8.07 1.09
CA GLY A 50 10.39 -9.29 1.86
C GLY A 50 9.63 -10.51 1.33
N GLU A 51 9.85 -11.68 1.93
CA GLU A 51 9.36 -12.99 1.48
C GLU A 51 7.85 -13.05 1.21
N HIS A 52 7.04 -12.38 2.05
CA HIS A 52 5.60 -12.22 1.86
C HIS A 52 5.20 -11.54 0.54
N VAL A 53 6.03 -10.63 0.02
CA VAL A 53 5.77 -9.94 -1.25
C VAL A 53 6.07 -10.86 -2.44
N THR A 54 7.04 -11.77 -2.30
CA THR A 54 7.52 -12.62 -3.39
C THR A 54 6.77 -13.95 -3.54
N ALA A 55 6.09 -14.43 -2.49
CA ALA A 55 5.39 -15.72 -2.51
C ALA A 55 3.87 -15.56 -2.32
N ASP A 56 3.43 -14.95 -1.22
CA ASP A 56 2.02 -14.95 -0.83
C ASP A 56 1.17 -14.05 -1.72
N ILE A 57 1.69 -12.89 -2.13
CA ILE A 57 0.97 -11.97 -3.02
C ILE A 57 0.73 -12.59 -4.40
N PRO A 58 1.74 -13.15 -5.11
CA PRO A 58 1.49 -13.86 -6.36
C PRO A 58 0.48 -14.99 -6.23
N GLN A 59 0.55 -15.78 -5.15
CA GLN A 59 -0.39 -16.88 -4.90
C GLN A 59 -1.82 -16.40 -4.67
N GLY A 60 -2.02 -15.37 -3.84
CA GLY A 60 -3.33 -14.81 -3.55
C GLY A 60 -3.91 -14.02 -4.73
N TRP A 61 -3.08 -13.32 -5.49
CA TRP A 61 -3.51 -12.48 -6.61
C TRP A 61 -3.90 -13.28 -7.86
N ARG A 62 -3.38 -14.50 -8.02
CA ARG A 62 -3.75 -15.46 -9.07
C ARG A 62 -3.65 -14.90 -10.49
N GLY A 63 -2.69 -14.01 -10.74
CA GLY A 63 -2.43 -13.47 -12.08
C GLY A 63 -3.56 -12.60 -12.64
N GLN A 64 -4.38 -11.99 -11.80
CA GLN A 64 -5.48 -11.08 -12.21
C GLN A 64 -4.99 -9.73 -12.79
N GLY A 65 -3.68 -9.59 -13.00
CA GLY A 65 -3.02 -8.41 -13.54
C GLY A 65 -1.57 -8.29 -13.05
N PRO A 66 -0.82 -7.25 -13.48
CA PRO A 66 0.51 -6.99 -12.98
C PRO A 66 0.53 -6.75 -11.47
N ILE A 67 1.64 -7.11 -10.84
CA ILE A 67 1.96 -6.76 -9.45
C ILE A 67 3.03 -5.66 -9.51
N ALA A 68 2.73 -4.49 -8.98
CA ALA A 68 3.66 -3.39 -8.88
C ALA A 68 4.73 -3.67 -7.81
N PRO A 69 5.88 -2.96 -7.83
CA PRO A 69 6.79 -2.96 -6.69
C PRO A 69 6.07 -2.55 -5.39
N PRO A 70 6.53 -3.03 -4.22
CA PRO A 70 5.95 -2.63 -2.95
C PRO A 70 6.05 -1.12 -2.75
N ILE A 71 5.02 -0.52 -2.15
CA ILE A 71 4.92 0.94 -2.01
C ILE A 71 6.16 1.55 -1.33
N GLY A 72 6.76 0.85 -0.37
CA GLY A 72 7.95 1.30 0.35
C GLY A 72 9.22 1.38 -0.51
N ALA A 73 9.26 0.72 -1.67
CA ALA A 73 10.36 0.84 -2.63
C ALA A 73 10.24 2.06 -3.55
N THR A 74 9.19 2.87 -3.41
CA THR A 74 8.99 4.08 -4.23
C THR A 74 10.02 5.14 -3.87
N ALA A 75 10.65 5.77 -4.87
CA ALA A 75 11.74 6.75 -4.67
C ALA A 75 11.39 7.91 -3.72
N GLY A 76 10.12 8.31 -3.63
CA GLY A 76 9.64 9.37 -2.74
C GLY A 76 9.53 8.98 -1.26
N VAL A 77 9.61 7.69 -0.91
CA VAL A 77 9.35 7.22 0.47
C VAL A 77 10.43 7.70 1.44
N ALA A 78 11.70 7.68 1.04
CA ALA A 78 12.78 8.18 1.89
C ALA A 78 12.61 9.68 2.20
N ALA A 79 12.24 10.48 1.20
CA ALA A 79 11.98 11.91 1.36
C ALA A 79 10.76 12.16 2.25
N LEU A 80 9.69 11.37 2.09
CA LEU A 80 8.49 11.42 2.93
C LEU A 80 8.84 11.13 4.40
N ILE A 81 9.58 10.05 4.68
CA ILE A 81 10.04 9.71 6.03
C ILE A 81 10.82 10.87 6.63
N ALA A 82 11.78 11.41 5.89
CA ALA A 82 12.60 12.53 6.36
C ALA A 82 11.77 13.79 6.65
N ALA A 83 10.74 14.08 5.85
CA ALA A 83 9.83 15.20 6.06
C ALA A 83 8.99 15.03 7.33
N THR A 84 8.43 13.84 7.54
CA THR A 84 7.65 13.51 8.74
C THR A 84 8.48 13.63 10.02
N LEU A 85 9.72 13.13 10.00
CA LEU A 85 10.64 13.25 11.14
C LEU A 85 10.96 14.72 11.46
N ARG A 86 11.24 15.55 10.43
CA ARG A 86 11.48 16.98 10.64
C ARG A 86 10.27 17.71 11.22
N ALA A 87 9.05 17.38 10.78
CA ALA A 87 7.83 17.98 11.30
C ALA A 87 7.63 17.64 12.79
N ALA A 88 7.77 16.37 13.16
CA ALA A 88 7.65 15.94 14.55
C ALA A 88 8.68 16.63 15.48
N MET A 89 9.93 16.74 15.03
CA MET A 89 10.98 17.42 15.80
C MET A 89 10.71 18.93 15.97
N ALA A 90 10.02 19.56 15.02
CA ALA A 90 9.65 20.98 15.11
C ALA A 90 8.48 21.22 16.08
N GLU A 91 7.58 20.24 16.24
CA GLU A 91 6.47 20.28 17.20
C GLU A 91 6.95 20.06 18.65
N GLU A 92 8.04 19.32 18.85
CA GLU A 92 8.65 19.04 20.16
C GLU A 92 9.57 20.16 20.68
N ALA A 93 9.90 21.16 19.84
CA ALA A 93 10.72 22.29 20.29
C ALA A 93 9.93 23.10 21.35
N PRO A 94 10.50 23.34 22.55
CA PRO A 94 9.82 24.13 23.56
C PRO A 94 9.57 25.53 23.01
N GLN A 95 8.31 25.97 23.08
CA GLN A 95 7.95 27.37 22.93
C GLN A 95 8.60 28.10 24.11
N GLY A 96 9.71 28.78 23.81
CA GLY A 96 10.48 29.53 24.80
C GLY A 96 9.68 30.58 25.54
#